data_AF-A0A151RH96-F1
#
_entry.id   AF-A0A151RH96-F1
#
_cell.length_a   1.000
_cell.length_b   1.000
_cell.length_c   1.000
_cell.angle_alpha   90.00
_cell.angle_beta   90.00
_cell.angle_gamma   90.00
#
_symmetry.space_group_name_H-M   'P 1'
#
loop_
_entity.id
_entity.type
_entity.pdbx_description
1 polymer ?
#
loop_
_entity_poly.entity_id
_entity_poly.type
_entity_poly.pdbx_seq_one_letter_code
_entity_poly.pdbx_strand_id
1 'polypeptide(L)'
;MGKGDDGKERAKCNGCGKTYVVGGKAYGTSHLNRHIPKCEKRKYEDMSQMILNMQGKLKSRKIDQMIFRELYCHLMIRHGFPFNFIESPVFKALITYLNPDENTFSKNTFKVDMWRIFIRDKARLKSELATIPNKICLTSDLWKSCNTEGFISLTTHYVDLNWKSNSKILNFHHMPPPHTGFELSKKIGDFLQDWGIEKKNFSITLDNVSANDVLQQTLKKQLVLQKGLICDGEFFHVRCCAHVLNLIVQEGLKVLDGTLDQIRTSIKYLRGSESRMIKFKKCLKKFSDINSSSALCLDVPTRWNSTFLMLRSALKYQRVFGSLHLVDENYKYCPSDEEWERATKICKFLQPFYEITTLISGTSYPTSNLYFLQVWKIQCLLMGSVTGEDKVVRDMELKMHKLQVANKSGRTQLDIYLDEPTLDLDFTEHMDILQWWKNNSQRFPDLSLMARDFLSIPITTVASESTFNIGSCILNKYRNRLLPENVEAIICVSSWKYGFNPGNSFNPILILKCYYLYNFDIHFNILTLIFFMFNLF
;
A
#
# COMPACT_ATOMS: atom_id res chain seq x y z
N MET A 1 -14.41 37.99 55.41
CA MET A 1 -14.75 37.77 56.84
C MET A 1 -15.54 38.99 57.33
N GLY A 2 -16.30 38.87 58.41
CA GLY A 2 -17.01 40.01 59.01
C GLY A 2 -17.54 39.68 60.40
N LYS A 3 -17.73 40.69 61.25
CA LYS A 3 -18.41 40.54 62.54
C LYS A 3 -19.91 40.39 62.32
N GLY A 4 -20.50 39.34 62.89
CA GLY A 4 -21.96 39.20 62.95
C GLY A 4 -22.57 40.11 64.02
N ASP A 5 -23.90 40.18 64.03
CA ASP A 5 -24.68 40.99 64.99
C ASP A 5 -24.49 40.54 66.46
N ASP A 6 -23.97 39.32 66.66
CA ASP A 6 -23.55 38.75 67.94
C ASP A 6 -22.12 39.14 68.36
N GLY A 7 -21.47 40.04 67.61
CA GLY A 7 -20.11 40.50 67.84
C GLY A 7 -19.01 39.48 67.48
N LYS A 8 -19.39 38.27 67.03
CA LYS A 8 -18.44 37.20 66.68
C LYS A 8 -17.95 37.33 65.24
N GLU A 9 -16.66 37.11 65.04
CA GLU A 9 -16.06 37.14 63.71
C GLU A 9 -16.40 35.85 62.94
N ARG A 10 -16.82 35.99 61.68
CA ARG A 10 -17.27 34.87 60.85
C ARG A 10 -16.60 34.88 59.48
N ALA A 11 -16.23 33.70 58.99
CA ALA A 11 -15.76 33.45 57.63
C ALA A 11 -16.87 32.79 56.80
N LYS A 12 -17.10 33.29 55.58
CA LYS A 12 -18.07 32.75 54.62
C LYS A 12 -17.35 31.91 53.57
N CYS A 13 -17.85 30.73 53.27
CA CYS A 13 -17.36 29.92 52.15
C CYS A 13 -17.80 30.54 50.83
N ASN A 14 -16.87 30.86 49.92
CA ASN A 14 -17.20 31.48 48.63
C ASN A 14 -17.97 30.54 47.68
N GLY A 15 -17.86 29.22 47.85
CA GLY A 15 -18.56 28.24 46.99
C GLY A 15 -20.02 28.00 47.40
N CYS A 16 -20.27 27.68 48.67
CA CYS A 16 -21.63 27.36 49.15
C CYS A 16 -22.29 28.45 50.00
N GLY A 17 -21.59 29.52 50.32
CA GLY A 17 -22.12 30.63 51.12
C GLY A 17 -22.28 30.36 52.63
N LYS A 18 -21.99 29.15 53.12
CA LYS A 18 -22.07 28.84 54.56
C LYS A 18 -21.07 29.66 55.37
N THR A 19 -21.53 30.20 56.50
CA THR A 19 -20.74 31.02 57.42
C THR A 19 -20.33 30.22 58.65
N TYR A 20 -19.09 30.41 59.09
CA TYR A 20 -18.48 29.72 60.21
C TYR A 20 -17.87 30.76 61.15
N VAL A 21 -18.04 30.57 62.47
CA VAL A 21 -17.37 31.40 63.47
C VAL A 21 -15.87 31.13 63.41
N VAL A 22 -15.09 32.20 63.38
CA VAL A 22 -13.62 32.18 63.31
C VAL A 22 -13.06 33.18 64.33
N GLY A 23 -11.84 32.95 64.80
CA GLY A 23 -11.16 33.86 65.71
C GLY A 23 -11.32 33.52 67.20
N GLY A 24 -10.29 33.83 67.98
CA GLY A 24 -10.15 33.49 69.40
C GLY A 24 -9.56 32.10 69.66
N LYS A 25 -8.99 31.88 70.87
CA LYS A 25 -8.38 30.59 71.27
C LYS A 25 -9.38 29.41 71.30
N ALA A 26 -10.68 29.68 71.30
CA ALA A 26 -11.74 28.68 71.38
C ALA A 26 -12.18 28.11 70.02
N TYR A 27 -11.86 28.77 68.89
CA TYR A 27 -12.38 28.40 67.56
C TYR A 27 -11.23 28.21 66.56
N GLY A 28 -10.69 26.99 66.51
CA GLY A 28 -9.63 26.61 65.55
C GLY A 28 -10.14 26.40 64.11
N THR A 29 -9.20 26.27 63.17
CA THR A 29 -9.50 26.10 61.73
C THR A 29 -10.06 24.72 61.35
N SER A 30 -10.12 23.77 62.29
CA SER A 30 -10.53 22.38 62.05
C SER A 30 -11.96 22.22 61.50
N HIS A 31 -12.87 23.15 61.80
CA HIS A 31 -14.23 23.12 61.25
C HIS A 31 -14.27 23.57 59.79
N LEU A 32 -13.42 24.54 59.42
CA LEU A 32 -13.24 24.98 58.04
C LEU A 32 -12.59 23.87 57.20
N ASN A 33 -11.52 23.25 57.73
CA ASN A 33 -10.82 22.15 57.06
C ASN A 33 -11.72 20.93 56.86
N ARG A 34 -12.64 20.65 57.81
CA ARG A 34 -13.68 19.60 57.63
C ARG A 34 -14.74 19.97 56.60
N HIS A 35 -15.00 21.26 56.40
CA HIS A 35 -15.97 21.74 55.42
C HIS A 35 -15.45 21.69 53.98
N ILE A 36 -14.18 22.08 53.75
CA ILE A 36 -13.57 22.17 52.40
C ILE A 36 -13.82 20.92 51.52
N PRO A 37 -13.50 19.69 51.95
CA PRO A 37 -13.69 18.50 51.12
C PRO A 37 -15.15 18.09 50.95
N LYS A 38 -16.06 18.57 51.81
CA LYS A 38 -17.50 18.26 51.79
C LYS A 38 -18.32 19.32 51.05
N CYS A 39 -17.70 20.39 50.55
CA CYS A 39 -18.39 21.47 49.87
C CYS A 39 -18.66 21.09 48.41
N GLU A 40 -19.86 20.62 48.11
CA GLU A 40 -20.26 20.16 46.77
C GLU A 40 -20.11 21.24 45.68
N LYS A 41 -20.32 22.52 46.05
CA LYS A 41 -20.18 23.68 45.15
C LYS A 41 -18.74 24.18 45.00
N ARG A 42 -17.79 23.56 45.70
CA ARG A 42 -16.35 23.88 45.63
C ARG A 42 -15.53 22.75 45.00
N LYS A 43 -16.19 21.81 44.30
CA LYS A 43 -15.51 20.94 43.34
C LYS A 43 -14.91 21.84 42.26
N TYR A 44 -13.66 22.26 42.46
CA TYR A 44 -12.91 22.93 41.41
C TYR A 44 -12.86 21.98 40.23
N GLU A 45 -13.55 22.30 39.14
CA GLU A 45 -13.06 21.87 37.82
C GLU A 45 -11.71 22.56 37.67
N ASP A 46 -10.65 21.76 37.64
CA ASP A 46 -9.28 22.25 37.66
C ASP A 46 -9.05 23.14 36.42
N MET A 47 -8.99 24.46 36.61
CA MET A 47 -8.78 25.44 35.53
C MET A 47 -7.49 25.15 34.73
N SER A 48 -6.54 24.46 35.35
CA SER A 48 -5.29 23.95 34.78
C SER A 48 -5.50 23.00 33.60
N GLN A 49 -6.64 22.30 33.55
CA GLN A 49 -6.97 21.34 32.50
C GLN A 49 -7.83 21.94 31.38
N MET A 50 -8.13 23.24 31.39
CA MET A 50 -8.95 23.88 30.36
C MET A 50 -8.10 24.37 29.17
N ILE A 51 -8.53 24.05 27.95
CA ILE A 51 -7.93 24.53 26.70
C ILE A 51 -8.99 25.30 25.91
N LEU A 52 -8.57 26.36 25.22
CA LEU A 52 -9.40 27.08 24.25
C LEU A 52 -9.59 26.21 23.00
N ASN A 53 -10.83 25.88 22.67
CA ASN A 53 -11.12 25.24 21.39
C ASN A 53 -10.91 26.22 20.22
N MET A 54 -10.99 25.74 18.97
CA MET A 54 -10.86 26.58 17.77
C MET A 54 -11.93 27.69 17.64
N GLN A 55 -12.95 27.70 18.51
CA GLN A 55 -13.97 28.75 18.60
C GLN A 55 -13.79 29.64 19.85
N GLY A 56 -12.64 29.58 20.53
CA GLY A 56 -12.33 30.42 21.69
C GLY A 56 -13.10 30.06 22.97
N LYS A 57 -13.75 28.89 23.04
CA LYS A 57 -14.44 28.42 24.25
C LYS A 57 -13.51 27.54 25.09
N LEU A 58 -13.46 27.82 26.39
CA LEU A 58 -12.78 27.00 27.40
C LEU A 58 -13.47 25.63 27.50
N LYS A 59 -12.71 24.56 27.27
CA LYS A 59 -13.16 23.18 27.45
C LYS A 59 -12.12 22.40 28.24
N SER A 60 -12.55 21.54 29.16
CA SER A 60 -11.63 20.61 29.83
C SER A 60 -11.00 19.64 28.81
N ARG A 61 -9.67 19.49 28.86
CA ARG A 61 -8.89 18.56 28.04
C ARG A 61 -9.05 17.15 28.61
N LYS A 62 -10.24 16.56 28.45
CA LYS A 62 -10.45 15.15 28.77
C LYS A 62 -10.02 14.31 27.56
N ILE A 63 -8.85 13.68 27.63
CA ILE A 63 -8.42 12.71 26.63
C ILE A 63 -9.21 11.42 26.84
N ASP A 64 -9.94 11.00 25.80
CA ASP A 64 -10.53 9.67 25.77
C ASP A 64 -9.43 8.63 25.55
N GLN A 65 -9.17 7.85 26.60
CA GLN A 65 -8.13 6.82 26.63
C GLN A 65 -8.32 5.75 25.56
N MET A 66 -9.56 5.43 25.18
CA MET A 66 -9.82 4.46 24.13
C MET A 66 -9.46 5.03 22.76
N ILE A 67 -9.82 6.29 22.50
CA ILE A 67 -9.47 6.98 21.25
C ILE A 67 -7.95 7.13 21.14
N PHE A 68 -7.27 7.52 22.22
CA PHE A 68 -5.82 7.62 22.25
C PHE A 68 -5.14 6.28 21.90
N ARG A 69 -5.55 5.19 22.55
CA ARG A 69 -5.01 3.84 22.30
C ARG A 69 -5.27 3.37 20.86
N GLU A 70 -6.44 3.67 20.31
CA GLU A 70 -6.78 3.33 18.93
C GLU A 70 -5.91 4.11 17.92
N LEU A 71 -5.79 5.44 18.07
CA LEU A 71 -4.92 6.28 17.24
C LEU A 71 -3.45 5.85 17.34
N TYR A 72 -3.02 5.46 18.52
CA TYR A 72 -1.69 4.92 18.75
C TYR A 72 -1.47 3.61 17.98
N CYS A 73 -2.43 2.68 18.05
CA CYS A 73 -2.38 1.44 17.28
C CYS A 73 -2.28 1.72 15.78
N HIS A 74 -3.06 2.67 15.29
CA HIS A 74 -3.01 3.13 13.91
C HIS A 74 -1.64 3.69 13.50
N LEU A 75 -1.01 4.51 14.35
CA LEU A 75 0.35 5.01 14.11
C LEU A 75 1.36 3.86 13.96
N MET A 76 1.33 2.92 14.89
CA MET A 76 2.23 1.76 14.90
C MET A 76 2.05 0.87 13.68
N ILE A 77 0.80 0.58 13.31
CA ILE A 77 0.45 -0.25 12.16
C ILE A 77 0.85 0.43 10.85
N ARG A 78 0.47 1.71 10.66
CA ARG A 78 0.70 2.46 9.42
C ARG A 78 2.19 2.59 9.06
N HIS A 79 3.04 2.77 10.08
CA HIS A 79 4.47 2.94 9.89
C HIS A 79 5.28 1.67 10.15
N GLY A 80 4.60 0.56 10.49
CA GLY A 80 5.24 -0.71 10.83
C GLY A 80 6.27 -0.54 11.94
N PHE A 81 5.98 0.20 13.01
CA PHE A 81 6.92 0.35 14.11
C PHE A 81 7.04 -0.95 14.93
N PRO A 82 8.23 -1.27 15.47
CA PRO A 82 8.40 -2.48 16.27
C PRO A 82 7.74 -2.30 17.64
N PHE A 83 7.19 -3.37 18.22
CA PHE A 83 6.40 -3.27 19.46
C PHE A 83 7.20 -2.73 20.65
N ASN A 84 8.54 -2.86 20.64
CA ASN A 84 9.42 -2.26 21.64
C ASN A 84 9.48 -0.74 21.61
N PHE A 85 9.07 -0.10 20.52
CA PHE A 85 9.00 1.35 20.43
C PHE A 85 8.07 1.95 21.50
N ILE A 86 6.99 1.24 21.87
CA ILE A 86 6.02 1.65 22.90
C ILE A 86 6.68 1.76 24.29
N GLU A 87 7.72 0.97 24.52
CA GLU A 87 8.44 0.95 25.78
C GLU A 87 9.69 1.84 25.77
N SER A 88 9.96 2.53 24.65
CA SER A 88 11.10 3.44 24.54
C SER A 88 11.00 4.57 25.58
N PRO A 89 12.02 4.77 26.44
CA PRO A 89 12.02 5.83 27.44
C PRO A 89 11.81 7.22 26.83
N VAL A 90 12.44 7.49 25.68
CA VAL A 90 12.32 8.77 24.97
C VAL A 90 10.90 8.99 24.47
N PHE A 91 10.28 7.95 23.93
CA PHE A 91 8.92 8.05 23.43
C PHE A 91 7.91 8.21 24.59
N LYS A 92 8.10 7.51 25.71
CA LYS A 92 7.32 7.72 26.92
C LYS A 92 7.45 9.15 27.45
N ALA A 93 8.67 9.68 27.52
CA ALA A 93 8.93 11.05 27.91
C ALA A 93 8.22 12.06 26.99
N LEU A 94 8.19 11.82 25.67
CA LEU A 94 7.43 12.64 24.72
C LEU A 94 5.92 12.65 25.03
N ILE A 95 5.32 11.48 25.27
CA ILE A 95 3.90 11.39 25.61
C ILE A 95 3.61 12.09 26.94
N THR A 96 4.43 11.86 27.96
CA THR A 96 4.31 12.54 29.27
C THR A 96 4.49 14.04 29.16
N TYR A 97 5.37 14.53 28.28
CA TYR A 97 5.51 15.98 28.02
C TYR A 97 4.25 16.57 27.37
N LEU A 98 3.64 15.86 26.42
CA LEU A 98 2.43 16.31 25.73
C LEU A 98 1.17 16.23 26.61
N ASN A 99 1.13 15.26 27.53
CA ASN A 99 0.09 15.10 28.53
C ASN A 99 0.65 14.37 29.79
N PRO A 100 0.94 15.11 30.89
CA PRO A 100 1.52 14.53 32.10
C PRO A 100 0.63 13.50 32.80
N ASP A 101 -0.69 13.62 32.63
CA ASP A 101 -1.69 12.71 33.20
C ASP A 101 -1.86 11.41 32.39
N GLU A 102 -1.17 11.29 31.24
CA GLU A 102 -1.30 10.15 30.32
C GLU A 102 -0.42 8.98 30.73
N ASN A 103 -1.04 7.83 31.01
CA ASN A 103 -0.32 6.59 31.25
C ASN A 103 0.00 5.88 29.93
N THR A 104 1.29 5.77 29.60
CA THR A 104 1.73 4.87 28.52
C THR A 104 1.38 3.42 28.85
N PHE A 105 1.02 2.63 27.83
CA PHE A 105 0.58 1.25 28.00
C PHE A 105 1.65 0.24 27.56
N SER A 106 1.52 -1.00 28.03
CA SER A 106 2.49 -2.07 27.77
C SER A 106 2.39 -2.63 26.35
N LYS A 107 3.43 -3.34 25.89
CA LYS A 107 3.37 -4.18 24.68
C LYS A 107 2.20 -5.15 24.67
N ASN A 108 1.82 -5.71 25.82
CA ASN A 108 0.73 -6.68 25.90
C ASN A 108 -0.63 -5.99 25.71
N THR A 109 -0.78 -4.80 26.29
CA THR A 109 -1.96 -3.95 26.10
C THR A 109 -2.11 -3.57 24.62
N PHE A 110 -1.01 -3.18 23.97
CA PHE A 110 -0.99 -2.92 22.53
C PHE A 110 -1.46 -4.12 21.71
N LYS A 111 -0.94 -5.32 21.99
CA LYS A 111 -1.34 -6.54 21.28
C LYS A 111 -2.84 -6.78 21.39
N VAL A 112 -3.41 -6.64 22.60
CA VAL A 112 -4.85 -6.81 22.83
C VAL A 112 -5.67 -5.80 22.01
N ASP A 113 -5.25 -4.53 21.98
CA ASP A 113 -5.96 -3.49 21.21
C ASP A 113 -5.83 -3.69 19.70
N MET A 114 -4.65 -4.06 19.22
CA MET A 114 -4.41 -4.40 17.82
C MET A 114 -5.31 -5.56 17.38
N TRP A 115 -5.40 -6.62 18.19
CA TRP A 115 -6.30 -7.74 17.91
C TRP A 115 -7.78 -7.34 17.94
N ARG A 116 -8.18 -6.46 18.87
CA ARG A 116 -9.54 -5.91 18.90
C ARG A 116 -9.87 -5.14 17.61
N ILE A 117 -8.94 -4.31 17.14
CA ILE A 117 -9.08 -3.59 15.86
C ILE A 117 -9.17 -4.59 14.70
N PHE A 118 -8.30 -5.59 14.66
CA PHE A 118 -8.30 -6.62 13.61
C PHE A 118 -9.64 -7.37 13.57
N ILE A 119 -10.13 -7.89 14.70
CA ILE A 119 -11.39 -8.65 14.75
C ILE A 119 -12.56 -7.76 14.33
N ARG A 120 -12.64 -6.53 14.84
CA ARG A 120 -13.70 -5.56 14.50
C ARG A 120 -13.68 -5.23 13.01
N ASP A 121 -12.51 -4.89 12.47
CA ASP A 121 -12.37 -4.46 11.08
C ASP A 121 -12.54 -5.65 10.11
N LYS A 122 -12.15 -6.87 10.51
CA LYS A 122 -12.43 -8.12 9.79
C LYS A 122 -13.93 -8.36 9.68
N ALA A 123 -14.68 -8.24 10.78
CA ALA A 123 -16.13 -8.39 10.78
C ALA A 123 -16.81 -7.33 9.89
N ARG A 124 -16.32 -6.08 9.95
CA ARG A 124 -16.79 -5.00 9.06
C ARG A 124 -16.56 -5.33 7.58
N LEU A 125 -15.36 -5.80 7.22
CA LEU A 125 -15.03 -6.16 5.84
C LEU A 125 -15.84 -7.38 5.37
N LYS A 126 -16.05 -8.40 6.22
CA LYS A 126 -16.96 -9.52 5.90
C LYS A 126 -18.37 -9.01 5.57
N SER A 127 -18.90 -8.09 6.37
CA SER A 127 -20.21 -7.47 6.11
C SER A 127 -20.21 -6.69 4.79
N GLU A 128 -19.17 -5.93 4.51
CA GLU A 128 -19.03 -5.19 3.25
C GLU A 128 -19.05 -6.13 2.04
N LEU A 129 -18.22 -7.17 2.06
CA LEU A 129 -18.15 -8.18 1.00
C LEU A 129 -19.49 -8.92 0.79
N ALA A 130 -20.23 -9.17 1.88
CA ALA A 130 -21.55 -9.79 1.80
C ALA A 130 -22.57 -8.87 1.08
N THR A 131 -22.54 -7.56 1.37
CA THR A 131 -23.48 -6.56 0.82
C THR A 131 -23.27 -6.25 -0.66
N ILE A 132 -22.07 -6.49 -1.20
CA ILE A 132 -21.80 -6.27 -2.61
C ILE A 132 -22.61 -7.28 -3.42
N PRO A 133 -23.52 -6.88 -4.33
CA PRO A 133 -24.36 -7.82 -5.07
C PRO A 133 -23.56 -8.65 -6.08
N ASN A 134 -22.37 -8.15 -6.44
CA ASN A 134 -21.47 -8.70 -7.43
C ASN A 134 -20.55 -9.79 -6.88
N LYS A 135 -19.87 -10.48 -7.81
CA LYS A 135 -18.81 -11.40 -7.45
C LYS A 135 -17.52 -10.63 -7.13
N ILE A 136 -16.58 -11.32 -6.51
CA ILE A 136 -15.25 -10.81 -6.16
C ILE A 136 -14.19 -11.65 -6.85
N CYS A 137 -13.06 -11.05 -7.18
CA CYS A 137 -11.90 -11.74 -7.72
C CYS A 137 -10.82 -11.84 -6.65
N LEU A 138 -9.92 -12.82 -6.79
CA LEU A 138 -8.86 -13.08 -5.83
C LEU A 138 -7.50 -13.03 -6.51
N THR A 139 -6.47 -12.61 -5.78
CA THR A 139 -5.07 -12.94 -6.11
C THR A 139 -4.47 -13.71 -4.97
N SER A 140 -3.63 -14.69 -5.30
CA SER A 140 -2.83 -15.39 -4.31
C SER A 140 -1.40 -15.56 -4.80
N ASP A 141 -0.46 -15.48 -3.87
CA ASP A 141 0.95 -15.70 -4.16
C ASP A 141 1.68 -16.21 -2.90
N LEU A 142 2.83 -16.85 -3.09
CA LEU A 142 3.70 -17.34 -2.05
C LEU A 142 4.95 -16.49 -1.94
N TRP A 143 5.30 -16.13 -0.70
CA TRP A 143 6.51 -15.40 -0.39
C TRP A 143 7.35 -16.15 0.61
N LYS A 144 8.66 -16.03 0.44
CA LYS A 144 9.65 -16.56 1.38
C LYS A 144 10.28 -15.39 2.13
N SER A 145 10.18 -15.40 3.45
CA SER A 145 10.73 -14.35 4.31
C SER A 145 12.26 -14.36 4.31
N CYS A 146 12.86 -13.30 4.86
CA CYS A 146 14.31 -13.24 5.03
C CYS A 146 14.85 -14.33 5.99
N ASN A 147 13.97 -14.98 6.75
CA ASN A 147 14.29 -16.12 7.62
C ASN A 147 13.87 -17.46 7.00
N THR A 148 13.69 -17.50 5.68
CA THR A 148 13.33 -18.69 4.90
C THR A 148 11.97 -19.33 5.22
N GLU A 149 11.11 -18.66 6.00
CA GLU A 149 9.73 -19.08 6.28
C GLU A 149 8.80 -18.73 5.11
N GLY A 150 7.88 -19.64 4.78
CA GLY A 150 6.89 -19.42 3.72
C GLY A 150 5.65 -18.71 4.24
N PHE A 151 5.10 -17.78 3.46
CA PHE A 151 3.83 -17.12 3.70
C PHE A 151 2.98 -17.13 2.44
N ILE A 152 1.68 -17.36 2.62
CA ILE A 152 0.68 -17.23 1.57
C ILE A 152 -0.10 -15.93 1.78
N SER A 153 -0.25 -15.14 0.72
CA SER A 153 -1.10 -13.96 0.71
C SER A 153 -2.36 -14.27 -0.09
N LEU A 154 -3.54 -13.94 0.45
CA LEU A 154 -4.81 -13.94 -0.28
C LEU A 154 -5.37 -12.53 -0.27
N THR A 155 -5.60 -11.95 -1.44
CA THR A 155 -6.17 -10.61 -1.61
C THR A 155 -7.47 -10.71 -2.38
N THR A 156 -8.48 -9.97 -1.96
CA THR A 156 -9.72 -9.80 -2.72
C THR A 156 -9.74 -8.49 -3.49
N HIS A 157 -10.38 -8.54 -4.65
CA HIS A 157 -10.56 -7.44 -5.60
C HIS A 157 -12.03 -7.35 -5.96
N TYR A 158 -12.60 -6.16 -5.83
CA TYR A 158 -14.01 -5.92 -6.11
C TYR A 158 -14.24 -4.46 -6.46
N VAL A 159 -15.28 -4.20 -7.23
CA VAL A 159 -15.80 -2.85 -7.43
C VAL A 159 -16.99 -2.64 -6.49
N ASP A 160 -16.93 -1.58 -5.70
CA ASP A 160 -17.97 -1.25 -4.72
C ASP A 160 -19.22 -0.61 -5.36
N LEU A 161 -20.23 -0.33 -4.54
CA LEU A 161 -21.47 0.32 -4.98
C LEU A 161 -21.26 1.74 -5.54
N ASN A 162 -20.13 2.38 -5.22
CA ASN A 162 -19.78 3.70 -5.74
C ASN A 162 -19.02 3.63 -7.07
N TRP A 163 -18.78 2.41 -7.59
CA TRP A 163 -17.96 2.12 -8.77
C TRP A 163 -16.49 2.42 -8.58
N LYS A 164 -15.98 2.20 -7.36
CA LYS A 164 -14.56 2.30 -7.08
C LYS A 164 -13.94 0.91 -7.00
N SER A 165 -12.79 0.74 -7.67
CA SER A 165 -11.96 -0.45 -7.52
C SER A 165 -11.36 -0.50 -6.12
N ASN A 166 -11.56 -1.62 -5.44
CA ASN A 166 -11.05 -1.88 -4.10
C ASN A 166 -10.28 -3.20 -4.10
N SER A 167 -9.11 -3.16 -3.46
CA SER A 167 -8.26 -4.33 -3.25
C SER A 167 -7.93 -4.41 -1.76
N LYS A 168 -8.18 -5.57 -1.12
CA LYS A 168 -8.03 -5.77 0.33
C LYS A 168 -7.35 -7.10 0.63
N ILE A 169 -6.30 -7.08 1.44
CA ILE A 169 -5.63 -8.31 1.89
C ILE A 169 -6.57 -9.01 2.87
N LEU A 170 -6.97 -10.24 2.54
CA LEU A 170 -7.79 -11.08 3.42
C LEU A 170 -6.89 -11.84 4.39
N ASN A 171 -5.83 -12.45 3.87
CA ASN A 171 -4.91 -13.26 4.66
C ASN A 171 -3.47 -12.99 4.26
N PHE A 172 -2.60 -12.96 5.28
CA PHE A 172 -1.15 -13.05 5.13
C PHE A 172 -0.68 -14.07 6.15
N HIS A 173 -0.64 -15.33 5.76
CA HIS A 173 -0.61 -16.43 6.69
C HIS A 173 0.66 -17.25 6.54
N HIS A 174 1.22 -17.72 7.66
CA HIS A 174 2.37 -18.61 7.62
C HIS A 174 1.99 -19.94 6.97
N MET A 175 2.77 -20.35 5.98
CA MET A 175 2.57 -21.57 5.20
C MET A 175 3.86 -22.40 5.29
N PRO A 176 3.95 -23.34 6.25
CA PRO A 176 5.09 -24.25 6.32
C PRO A 176 5.08 -25.21 5.13
N PRO A 177 6.25 -25.76 4.72
CA PRO A 177 6.30 -26.82 3.73
C PRO A 177 5.51 -28.07 4.18
N PRO A 178 4.97 -28.86 3.24
CA PRO A 178 5.19 -28.76 1.79
C PRO A 178 4.24 -27.77 1.09
N HIS A 179 4.74 -27.07 0.08
CA HIS A 179 3.96 -26.12 -0.73
C HIS A 179 3.36 -26.80 -1.98
N THR A 180 2.68 -27.93 -1.79
CA THR A 180 2.03 -28.62 -2.92
C THR A 180 0.74 -27.89 -3.32
N GLY A 181 0.33 -28.03 -4.58
CA GLY A 181 -0.92 -27.44 -5.05
C GLY A 181 -2.14 -27.88 -4.24
N PHE A 182 -2.15 -29.11 -3.73
CA PHE A 182 -3.22 -29.64 -2.88
C PHE A 182 -3.28 -28.93 -1.52
N GLU A 183 -2.15 -28.78 -0.83
CA GLU A 183 -2.10 -28.09 0.47
C GLU A 183 -2.47 -26.61 0.33
N LEU A 184 -2.01 -25.95 -0.74
CA LEU A 184 -2.40 -24.58 -1.05
C LEU A 184 -3.90 -24.45 -1.34
N SER A 185 -4.47 -25.40 -2.10
CA SER A 185 -5.90 -25.43 -2.41
C SER A 185 -6.74 -25.55 -1.16
N LYS A 186 -6.40 -26.51 -0.29
CA LYS A 186 -7.06 -26.71 1.00
C LYS A 186 -6.99 -25.43 1.85
N LYS A 187 -5.81 -24.82 1.95
CA LYS A 187 -5.61 -23.62 2.74
C LYS A 187 -6.42 -22.42 2.24
N ILE A 188 -6.47 -22.22 0.92
CA ILE A 188 -7.32 -21.18 0.33
C ILE A 188 -8.81 -21.51 0.56
N GLY A 189 -9.21 -22.77 0.42
CA GLY A 189 -10.57 -23.22 0.75
C GLY A 189 -10.99 -22.85 2.18
N ASP A 190 -10.12 -23.12 3.17
CA ASP A 190 -10.34 -22.75 4.57
C ASP A 190 -10.49 -21.23 4.74
N PHE A 191 -9.70 -20.43 4.01
CA PHE A 191 -9.84 -18.98 4.02
C PHE A 191 -11.19 -18.53 3.44
N LEU A 192 -11.59 -19.08 2.29
CA LEU A 192 -12.89 -18.71 1.69
C LEU A 192 -14.04 -19.02 2.65
N GLN A 193 -13.95 -20.13 3.39
CA GLN A 193 -14.94 -20.52 4.39
C GLN A 193 -14.94 -19.60 5.61
N ASP A 194 -13.77 -19.26 6.17
CA ASP A 194 -13.68 -18.28 7.25
C ASP A 194 -14.31 -16.96 6.80
N TRP A 195 -13.98 -16.48 5.61
CA TRP A 195 -14.53 -15.22 5.07
C TRP A 195 -15.99 -15.29 4.64
N GLY A 196 -16.58 -16.48 4.44
CA GLY A 196 -17.95 -16.66 3.96
C GLY A 196 -18.14 -16.20 2.51
N ILE A 197 -17.11 -16.35 1.68
CA ILE A 197 -17.03 -15.83 0.31
C ILE A 197 -16.93 -16.93 -0.76
N GLU A 198 -17.14 -18.19 -0.40
CA GLU A 198 -17.08 -19.34 -1.31
C GLU A 198 -18.01 -19.17 -2.51
N LYS A 199 -19.19 -18.58 -2.28
CA LYS A 199 -20.19 -18.29 -3.32
C LYS A 199 -20.06 -16.91 -3.95
N LYS A 200 -19.11 -16.09 -3.50
CA LYS A 200 -18.83 -14.76 -4.07
C LYS A 200 -17.68 -14.80 -5.05
N ASN A 201 -16.84 -15.82 -5.02
CA ASN A 201 -15.65 -15.92 -5.86
C ASN A 201 -16.01 -16.04 -7.36
N PHE A 202 -15.44 -15.17 -8.19
CA PHE A 202 -15.52 -15.22 -9.65
C PHE A 202 -14.29 -15.90 -10.23
N SER A 203 -13.11 -15.38 -9.90
CA SER A 203 -11.83 -15.82 -10.41
C SER A 203 -10.72 -15.68 -9.38
N ILE A 204 -9.65 -16.46 -9.58
CA ILE A 204 -8.40 -16.36 -8.85
C ILE A 204 -7.24 -16.20 -9.85
N THR A 205 -6.43 -15.17 -9.63
CA THR A 205 -5.21 -14.90 -10.38
C THR A 205 -4.01 -15.45 -9.62
N LEU A 206 -3.25 -16.32 -10.28
CA LEU A 206 -2.07 -17.01 -9.71
C LEU A 206 -0.86 -16.82 -10.62
N ASP A 207 0.34 -17.01 -10.08
CA ASP A 207 1.54 -17.13 -10.91
C ASP A 207 1.52 -18.45 -11.72
N ASN A 208 2.46 -18.59 -12.66
CA ASN A 208 2.46 -19.71 -13.60
C ASN A 208 3.24 -20.94 -13.09
N VAL A 209 3.48 -21.06 -11.79
CA VAL A 209 4.16 -22.24 -11.22
C VAL A 209 3.23 -23.45 -11.29
N SER A 210 3.76 -24.62 -11.64
CA SER A 210 3.00 -25.86 -11.86
C SER A 210 2.14 -26.29 -10.65
N ALA A 211 2.56 -25.98 -9.43
CA ALA A 211 1.76 -26.22 -8.23
C ALA A 211 0.39 -25.52 -8.28
N ASN A 212 0.32 -24.34 -8.90
CA ASN A 212 -0.91 -23.57 -9.03
C ASN A 212 -1.90 -24.18 -10.03
N ASP A 213 -1.43 -24.98 -11.00
CA ASP A 213 -2.32 -25.74 -11.88
C ASP A 213 -3.12 -26.79 -11.08
N VAL A 214 -2.48 -27.49 -10.13
CA VAL A 214 -3.16 -28.44 -9.23
C VAL A 214 -4.06 -27.71 -8.23
N LEU A 215 -3.59 -26.58 -7.70
CA LEU A 215 -4.33 -25.74 -6.75
C LEU A 215 -5.68 -25.32 -7.34
N GLN A 216 -5.65 -24.68 -8.50
CA GLN A 216 -6.85 -24.11 -9.11
C GLN A 216 -7.82 -25.20 -9.54
N GLN A 217 -7.34 -26.34 -10.07
CA GLN A 217 -8.20 -27.46 -10.45
C GLN A 217 -8.94 -28.04 -9.24
N THR A 218 -8.21 -28.23 -8.14
CA THR A 218 -8.77 -28.81 -6.90
C THR A 218 -9.80 -27.87 -6.29
N LEU A 219 -9.46 -26.57 -6.20
CA LEU A 219 -10.34 -25.56 -5.64
C LEU A 219 -11.58 -25.34 -6.51
N LYS A 220 -11.42 -25.29 -7.84
CA LYS A 220 -12.53 -25.19 -8.80
C LYS A 220 -13.52 -26.33 -8.63
N LYS A 221 -13.05 -27.59 -8.57
CA LYS A 221 -13.91 -28.76 -8.37
C LYS A 221 -14.73 -28.64 -7.08
N GLN A 222 -14.10 -28.23 -5.98
CA GLN A 222 -14.79 -28.02 -4.71
C GLN A 222 -15.87 -26.94 -4.80
N LEU A 223 -15.56 -25.78 -5.40
CA LEU A 223 -16.50 -24.66 -5.49
C LEU A 223 -17.65 -24.92 -6.48
N VAL A 224 -17.41 -25.66 -7.57
CA VAL A 224 -18.48 -26.10 -8.50
C VAL A 224 -19.46 -27.04 -7.79
N LEU A 225 -18.97 -28.00 -7.01
CA LEU A 225 -19.83 -28.90 -6.22
C LEU A 225 -20.73 -28.14 -5.23
N GLN A 226 -20.24 -27.01 -4.71
CA GLN A 226 -20.97 -26.13 -3.80
C GLN A 226 -21.89 -25.12 -4.53
N LYS A 227 -21.97 -25.18 -5.86
CA LYS A 227 -22.66 -24.20 -6.73
C LYS A 227 -22.22 -22.77 -6.47
N GLY A 228 -20.92 -22.58 -6.18
CA GLY A 228 -20.35 -21.27 -5.85
C GLY A 228 -19.93 -20.44 -7.08
N LEU A 229 -19.57 -21.11 -8.18
CA LEU A 229 -19.01 -20.48 -9.39
C LEU A 229 -20.05 -20.25 -10.48
N ILE A 230 -19.81 -19.22 -11.29
CA ILE A 230 -20.57 -18.93 -12.52
C ILE A 230 -20.00 -19.77 -13.67
N CYS A 231 -20.86 -20.24 -14.59
CA CYS A 231 -20.49 -21.01 -15.78
C CYS A 231 -19.53 -22.18 -15.45
N ASP A 232 -19.82 -22.92 -14.38
CA ASP A 232 -18.99 -24.03 -13.90
C ASP A 232 -17.49 -23.70 -13.76
N GLY A 233 -17.19 -22.42 -13.48
CA GLY A 233 -15.84 -21.89 -13.30
C GLY A 233 -15.04 -21.77 -14.60
N GLU A 234 -15.66 -21.58 -15.75
CA GLU A 234 -14.95 -21.34 -17.02
C GLU A 234 -13.92 -20.21 -16.93
N PHE A 235 -14.26 -19.12 -16.22
CA PHE A 235 -13.40 -17.95 -16.00
C PHE A 235 -12.62 -17.99 -14.68
N PHE A 236 -12.56 -19.15 -14.01
CA PHE A 236 -12.09 -19.23 -12.63
C PHE A 236 -10.60 -18.95 -12.47
N HIS A 237 -9.76 -19.39 -13.40
CA HIS A 237 -8.30 -19.25 -13.26
C HIS A 237 -7.75 -18.24 -14.26
N VAL A 238 -7.02 -17.26 -13.73
CA VAL A 238 -6.31 -16.26 -14.53
C VAL A 238 -4.81 -16.39 -14.26
N ARG A 239 -4.03 -16.49 -15.32
CA ARG A 239 -2.56 -16.53 -15.22
C ARG A 239 -2.01 -15.12 -15.07
N CYS A 240 -1.03 -14.94 -14.20
CA CYS A 240 -0.39 -13.65 -13.96
C CYS A 240 0.36 -13.17 -15.21
N CYS A 241 -0.16 -12.12 -15.86
CA CYS A 241 0.42 -11.53 -17.07
C CYS A 241 1.83 -10.99 -16.82
N ALA A 242 2.07 -10.34 -15.69
CA ALA A 242 3.41 -9.86 -15.31
C ALA A 242 4.43 -11.02 -15.20
N HIS A 243 3.99 -12.20 -14.74
CA HIS A 243 4.84 -13.38 -14.71
C HIS A 243 5.10 -13.92 -16.12
N VAL A 244 4.09 -13.98 -16.99
CA VAL A 244 4.26 -14.35 -18.41
C VAL A 244 5.28 -13.42 -19.09
N LEU A 245 5.13 -12.11 -18.92
CA LEU A 245 6.06 -11.12 -19.46
C LEU A 245 7.47 -11.29 -18.89
N ASN A 246 7.60 -11.60 -17.60
CA ASN A 246 8.89 -11.91 -17.02
C ASN A 246 9.53 -13.13 -17.69
N LEU A 247 8.78 -14.20 -17.94
CA LEU A 247 9.32 -15.38 -18.65
C LEU A 247 9.80 -15.01 -20.06
N ILE A 248 8.99 -14.29 -20.84
CA ILE A 248 9.34 -13.87 -22.21
C ILE A 248 10.63 -13.04 -22.22
N VAL A 249 10.70 -12.01 -21.37
CA VAL A 249 11.87 -11.12 -21.31
C VAL A 249 13.10 -11.87 -20.79
N GLN A 250 12.95 -12.75 -19.80
CA GLN A 250 14.06 -13.53 -19.27
C GLN A 250 14.66 -14.48 -20.32
N GLU A 251 13.83 -15.15 -21.14
CA GLU A 251 14.35 -15.94 -22.26
C GLU A 251 15.12 -15.07 -23.26
N GLY A 252 14.63 -13.86 -23.57
CA GLY A 252 15.36 -12.92 -24.41
C GLY A 252 16.69 -12.44 -23.79
N LEU A 253 16.72 -12.21 -22.48
CA LEU A 253 17.92 -11.76 -21.76
C LEU A 253 19.03 -12.84 -21.72
N LYS A 254 18.68 -14.13 -21.76
CA LYS A 254 19.67 -15.23 -21.83
C LYS A 254 20.52 -15.18 -23.10
N VAL A 255 20.01 -14.63 -24.20
CA VAL A 255 20.77 -14.48 -25.45
C VAL A 255 21.84 -13.38 -25.34
N LEU A 256 21.65 -12.45 -24.41
CA LEU A 256 22.49 -11.26 -24.22
C LEU A 256 23.61 -11.48 -23.19
N ASP A 257 23.92 -12.73 -22.90
CA ASP A 257 24.87 -13.14 -21.86
C ASP A 257 26.25 -12.50 -22.08
N GLY A 258 26.87 -12.00 -21.01
CA GLY A 258 28.15 -11.26 -21.04
C GLY A 258 28.04 -9.73 -20.89
N THR A 259 27.23 -9.03 -21.70
CA THR A 259 27.12 -7.55 -21.62
C THR A 259 26.47 -7.09 -20.32
N LEU A 260 25.44 -7.81 -19.87
CA LEU A 260 24.78 -7.51 -18.59
C LEU A 260 25.70 -7.78 -17.39
N ASP A 261 26.58 -8.77 -17.52
CA ASP A 261 27.47 -9.17 -16.43
C ASP A 261 28.56 -8.16 -16.13
N GLN A 262 29.09 -7.46 -17.13
CA GLN A 262 30.10 -6.42 -16.88
C GLN A 262 29.50 -5.23 -16.12
N ILE A 263 28.33 -4.75 -16.54
CA ILE A 263 27.62 -3.67 -15.84
C ILE A 263 27.23 -4.11 -14.43
N ARG A 264 26.69 -5.33 -14.28
CA ARG A 264 26.33 -5.91 -12.98
C ARG A 264 27.56 -6.04 -12.07
N THR A 265 28.69 -6.50 -12.60
CA THR A 265 29.96 -6.65 -11.88
C THR A 265 30.52 -5.30 -11.45
N SER A 266 30.42 -4.29 -12.30
CA SER A 266 30.82 -2.91 -11.98
C SER A 266 30.01 -2.34 -10.82
N ILE A 267 28.69 -2.55 -10.81
CA ILE A 267 27.82 -2.13 -9.70
C ILE A 267 28.12 -2.94 -8.44
N LYS A 268 28.35 -4.25 -8.55
CA LYS A 268 28.78 -5.10 -7.42
C LYS A 268 30.10 -4.62 -6.83
N TYR A 269 31.09 -4.25 -7.66
CA TYR A 269 32.38 -3.73 -7.22
C TYR A 269 32.22 -2.49 -6.33
N LEU A 270 31.42 -1.52 -6.79
CA LEU A 270 31.12 -0.30 -6.06
C LEU A 270 30.40 -0.54 -4.74
N ARG A 271 29.41 -1.45 -4.74
CA ARG A 271 28.60 -1.77 -3.56
C ARG A 271 29.34 -2.67 -2.56
N GLY A 272 30.43 -3.30 -2.97
CA GLY A 272 31.24 -4.18 -2.12
C GLY A 272 32.08 -3.44 -1.08
N SER A 273 32.30 -2.13 -1.21
CA SER A 273 33.03 -1.34 -0.21
C SER A 273 32.61 0.12 -0.19
N GLU A 274 32.46 0.68 1.01
CA GLU A 274 32.24 2.11 1.21
C GLU A 274 33.37 2.95 0.60
N SER A 275 34.63 2.52 0.72
CA SER A 275 35.77 3.25 0.17
C SER A 275 35.70 3.36 -1.36
N ARG A 276 35.24 2.31 -2.05
CA ARG A 276 35.03 2.31 -3.51
C ARG A 276 33.88 3.25 -3.90
N MET A 277 32.79 3.24 -3.14
CA MET A 277 31.68 4.17 -3.34
C MET A 277 32.09 5.64 -3.13
N ILE A 278 32.96 5.92 -2.15
CA ILE A 278 33.51 7.27 -1.94
C ILE A 278 34.36 7.70 -3.13
N LYS A 279 35.24 6.82 -3.65
CA LYS A 279 36.03 7.10 -4.86
C LYS A 279 35.13 7.38 -6.07
N PHE A 280 34.09 6.58 -6.26
CA PHE A 280 33.10 6.80 -7.33
C PHE A 280 32.40 8.15 -7.18
N LYS A 281 31.93 8.51 -5.99
CA LYS A 281 31.33 9.83 -5.71
C LYS A 281 32.31 10.98 -5.95
N LYS A 282 33.61 10.79 -5.67
CA LYS A 282 34.66 11.78 -6.02
C LYS A 282 34.81 11.92 -7.54
N CYS A 283 34.75 10.82 -8.28
CA CYS A 283 34.76 10.86 -9.75
C CYS A 283 33.51 11.56 -10.30
N LEU A 284 32.33 11.28 -9.72
CA LEU A 284 31.06 11.91 -10.10
C LEU A 284 31.11 13.44 -9.97
N LYS A 285 31.78 13.98 -8.94
CA LYS A 285 31.95 15.43 -8.76
C LYS A 285 32.70 16.12 -9.90
N LYS A 286 33.44 15.39 -10.74
CA LYS A 286 34.14 15.95 -11.92
C LYS A 286 33.18 16.22 -13.08
N PHE A 287 31.96 15.67 -13.05
CA PHE A 287 30.96 15.79 -14.11
C PHE A 287 29.76 16.57 -13.57
N SER A 288 29.73 17.88 -13.80
CA SER A 288 28.68 18.78 -13.32
C SER A 288 27.33 18.60 -14.02
N ASP A 289 27.32 17.95 -15.19
CA ASP A 289 26.16 17.68 -16.03
C ASP A 289 25.40 16.39 -15.64
N ILE A 290 25.97 15.56 -14.76
CA ILE A 290 25.35 14.31 -14.33
C ILE A 290 24.54 14.53 -13.04
N ASN A 291 23.22 14.45 -13.15
CA ASN A 291 22.35 14.55 -11.99
C ASN A 291 22.45 13.29 -11.09
N SER A 292 22.91 13.48 -9.86
CA SER A 292 23.12 12.42 -8.86
C SER A 292 21.83 11.92 -8.18
N SER A 293 20.65 12.39 -8.60
CA SER A 293 19.36 12.01 -8.01
C SER A 293 19.02 10.52 -8.14
N SER A 294 19.58 9.82 -9.14
CA SER A 294 19.29 8.40 -9.40
C SER A 294 20.34 7.49 -8.75
N ALA A 295 19.96 6.77 -7.69
CA ALA A 295 20.87 5.83 -7.03
C ALA A 295 21.14 4.57 -7.89
N LEU A 296 22.40 4.14 -7.95
CA LEU A 296 22.77 2.85 -8.55
C LEU A 296 22.16 1.68 -7.77
N CYS A 297 21.29 0.92 -8.43
CA CYS A 297 20.69 -0.30 -7.90
C CYS A 297 21.34 -1.54 -8.52
N LEU A 298 21.46 -2.62 -7.73
CA LEU A 298 21.78 -3.94 -8.25
C LEU A 298 20.48 -4.65 -8.59
N ASP A 299 20.46 -5.39 -9.70
CA ASP A 299 19.30 -6.15 -10.12
C ASP A 299 19.06 -7.39 -9.25
N VAL A 300 17.83 -7.89 -9.34
CA VAL A 300 17.43 -9.23 -8.93
C VAL A 300 17.32 -10.04 -10.22
N PRO A 301 18.27 -10.94 -10.53
CA PRO A 301 18.37 -11.57 -11.86
C PRO A 301 17.09 -12.26 -12.33
N THR A 302 16.29 -12.80 -11.40
CA THR A 302 15.01 -13.46 -11.70
C THR A 302 13.86 -12.50 -12.05
N ARG A 303 14.05 -11.17 -11.91
CA ARG A 303 13.06 -10.12 -12.15
C ARG A 303 13.57 -9.09 -13.15
N TRP A 304 13.13 -9.21 -14.40
CA TRP A 304 13.67 -8.40 -15.49
C TRP A 304 13.47 -6.89 -15.30
N ASN A 305 12.38 -6.46 -14.64
CA ASN A 305 12.12 -5.05 -14.29
C ASN A 305 13.30 -4.44 -13.51
N SER A 306 13.89 -5.21 -12.59
CA SER A 306 15.03 -4.76 -11.81
C SER A 306 16.30 -4.66 -12.65
N THR A 307 16.47 -5.53 -13.65
CA THR A 307 17.54 -5.47 -14.64
C THR A 307 17.40 -4.22 -15.51
N PHE A 308 16.20 -3.93 -16.00
CA PHE A 308 15.92 -2.68 -16.74
C PHE A 308 16.25 -1.44 -15.90
N LEU A 309 15.80 -1.39 -14.64
CA LEU A 309 16.09 -0.27 -13.73
C LEU A 309 17.59 -0.12 -13.45
N MET A 310 18.31 -1.23 -13.28
CA MET A 310 19.77 -1.25 -13.14
C MET A 310 20.44 -0.65 -14.36
N LEU A 311 20.10 -1.10 -15.57
CA LEU A 311 20.66 -0.58 -16.83
C LEU A 311 20.35 0.91 -17.00
N ARG A 312 19.08 1.30 -16.85
CA ARG A 312 18.64 2.69 -16.97
C ARG A 312 19.37 3.62 -16.00
N SER A 313 19.66 3.15 -14.78
CA SER A 313 20.45 3.92 -13.83
C SER A 313 21.92 3.93 -14.20
N ALA A 314 22.51 2.80 -14.59
CA ALA A 314 23.93 2.67 -14.88
C ALA A 314 24.36 3.51 -16.09
N LEU A 315 23.53 3.57 -17.13
CA LEU A 315 23.78 4.33 -18.35
C LEU A 315 24.04 5.83 -18.10
N LYS A 316 23.41 6.42 -17.07
CA LYS A 316 23.65 7.82 -16.67
C LYS A 316 25.08 8.06 -16.18
N TYR A 317 25.76 7.02 -15.74
CA TYR A 317 27.07 7.07 -15.10
C TYR A 317 28.21 6.47 -15.93
N GLN A 318 28.00 6.20 -17.22
CA GLN A 318 29.02 5.62 -18.12
C GLN A 318 30.38 6.33 -18.01
N ARG A 319 30.40 7.67 -18.16
CA ARG A 319 31.62 8.48 -18.03
C ARG A 319 32.26 8.41 -16.64
N VAL A 320 31.46 8.22 -15.60
CA VAL A 320 31.95 8.10 -14.22
C VAL A 320 32.62 6.75 -13.99
N PHE A 321 32.08 5.67 -14.56
CA PHE A 321 32.73 4.36 -14.55
C PHE A 321 34.07 4.40 -15.31
N GLY A 322 34.13 5.06 -16.46
CA GLY A 322 35.40 5.30 -17.17
C GLY A 322 36.41 6.09 -16.32
N SER A 323 35.98 7.17 -15.65
CA SER A 323 36.86 7.91 -14.74
C SER A 323 37.30 7.08 -13.53
N LEU A 324 36.46 6.18 -13.02
CA LEU A 324 36.83 5.30 -11.90
C LEU A 324 37.93 4.32 -12.32
N HIS A 325 37.87 3.80 -13.55
CA HIS A 325 38.88 2.88 -14.09
C HIS A 325 40.29 3.51 -14.13
N LEU A 326 40.37 4.82 -14.39
CA LEU A 326 41.63 5.56 -14.38
C LEU A 326 42.16 5.87 -12.97
N VAL A 327 41.30 5.85 -11.95
CA VAL A 327 41.62 6.34 -10.59
C VAL A 327 41.74 5.20 -9.58
N ASP A 328 41.10 4.05 -9.83
CA ASP A 328 41.10 2.90 -8.93
C ASP A 328 41.69 1.67 -9.62
N GLU A 329 42.97 1.40 -9.37
CA GLU A 329 43.72 0.26 -9.94
C GLU A 329 43.05 -1.11 -9.68
N ASN A 330 42.23 -1.20 -8.64
CA ASN A 330 41.49 -2.41 -8.28
C ASN A 330 40.21 -2.61 -9.13
N TYR A 331 39.75 -1.59 -9.85
CA TYR A 331 38.59 -1.67 -10.73
C TYR A 331 39.02 -2.11 -12.13
N LYS A 332 39.18 -3.43 -12.30
CA LYS A 332 39.73 -4.05 -13.52
C LYS A 332 38.74 -4.20 -14.68
N TYR A 333 37.46 -4.42 -14.35
CA TYR A 333 36.44 -4.80 -15.33
C TYR A 333 35.50 -3.61 -15.58
N CYS A 334 35.99 -2.63 -16.34
CA CYS A 334 35.16 -1.54 -16.83
C CYS A 334 34.45 -1.97 -18.12
N PRO A 335 33.13 -1.76 -18.28
CA PRO A 335 32.46 -2.11 -19.51
C PRO A 335 33.00 -1.28 -20.68
N SER A 336 33.17 -1.92 -21.83
CA SER A 336 33.65 -1.28 -23.05
C SER A 336 32.59 -0.36 -23.67
N ASP A 337 33.00 0.51 -24.59
CA ASP A 337 32.05 1.38 -25.30
C ASP A 337 31.02 0.58 -26.12
N GLU A 338 31.43 -0.56 -26.71
CA GLU A 338 30.51 -1.48 -27.40
C GLU A 338 29.47 -2.09 -26.43
N GLU A 339 29.90 -2.45 -25.22
CA GLU A 339 29.00 -2.99 -24.19
C GLU A 339 28.02 -1.92 -23.70
N TRP A 340 28.46 -0.67 -23.53
CA TRP A 340 27.58 0.45 -23.20
C TRP A 340 26.59 0.77 -24.31
N GLU A 341 27.02 0.72 -25.58
CA GLU A 341 26.14 0.92 -26.72
C GLU A 341 25.07 -0.19 -26.78
N ARG A 342 25.49 -1.45 -26.61
CA ARG A 342 24.55 -2.58 -26.57
C ARG A 342 23.57 -2.47 -25.40
N ALA A 343 24.04 -2.11 -24.20
CA ALA A 343 23.18 -1.86 -23.05
C ALA A 343 22.18 -0.74 -23.29
N THR A 344 22.57 0.31 -24.03
CA THR A 344 21.66 1.39 -24.43
C THR A 344 20.55 0.89 -25.34
N LYS A 345 20.88 0.05 -26.34
CA LYS A 345 19.89 -0.56 -27.25
C LYS A 345 18.93 -1.47 -26.49
N ILE A 346 19.44 -2.31 -25.59
CA ILE A 346 18.63 -3.18 -24.73
C ILE A 346 17.69 -2.36 -23.85
N CYS A 347 18.21 -1.31 -23.20
CA CYS A 347 17.40 -0.44 -22.33
C CYS A 347 16.25 0.21 -23.12
N LYS A 348 16.50 0.70 -24.34
CA LYS A 348 15.46 1.26 -25.21
C LYS A 348 14.41 0.23 -25.60
N PHE A 349 14.85 -0.99 -25.95
CA PHE A 349 13.95 -2.08 -26.32
C PHE A 349 13.05 -2.54 -25.16
N LEU A 350 13.58 -2.58 -23.94
CA LEU A 350 12.85 -3.00 -22.74
C LEU A 350 11.94 -1.91 -22.15
N GLN A 351 12.12 -0.65 -22.53
CA GLN A 351 11.37 0.47 -21.96
C GLN A 351 9.84 0.32 -22.16
N PRO A 352 9.31 0.03 -23.36
CA PRO A 352 7.88 -0.17 -23.55
C PRO A 352 7.33 -1.33 -22.70
N PHE A 353 8.08 -2.43 -22.56
CA PHE A 353 7.69 -3.55 -21.70
C PHE A 353 7.54 -3.08 -20.25
N TYR A 354 8.39 -2.14 -19.81
CA TYR A 354 8.42 -1.70 -18.41
C TYR A 354 7.25 -0.78 -18.11
N GLU A 355 6.95 0.12 -19.04
CA GLU A 355 5.79 1.00 -19.00
C GLU A 355 4.50 0.17 -18.99
N ILE A 356 4.39 -0.80 -19.90
CA ILE A 356 3.25 -1.73 -19.97
C ILE A 356 3.11 -2.53 -18.67
N THR A 357 4.20 -3.11 -18.19
CA THR A 357 4.18 -3.92 -16.96
C THR A 357 3.76 -3.06 -15.76
N THR A 358 4.26 -1.82 -15.67
CA THR A 358 3.87 -0.88 -14.61
C THR A 358 2.38 -0.54 -14.68
N LEU A 359 1.85 -0.34 -15.89
CA LEU A 359 0.43 -0.06 -16.13
C LEU A 359 -0.47 -1.24 -15.74
N ILE A 360 -0.16 -2.46 -16.16
CA ILE A 360 -0.98 -3.64 -15.81
C ILE A 360 -0.83 -4.09 -14.35
N SER A 361 0.12 -3.52 -13.62
CA SER A 361 0.41 -3.82 -12.21
C SER A 361 -0.35 -2.91 -11.23
N GLY A 362 -1.21 -2.02 -11.73
CA GLY A 362 -2.01 -1.12 -10.90
C GLY A 362 -3.01 -1.86 -9.99
N THR A 363 -3.22 -1.34 -8.78
CA THR A 363 -4.21 -1.86 -7.81
C THR A 363 -5.38 -0.90 -7.54
N SER A 364 -5.30 0.33 -8.07
CA SER A 364 -6.30 1.38 -7.87
C SER A 364 -7.28 1.57 -9.03
N TYR A 365 -7.12 0.80 -10.11
CA TYR A 365 -7.96 0.82 -11.31
C TYR A 365 -8.10 -0.60 -11.91
N PRO A 366 -9.13 -0.86 -12.73
CA PRO A 366 -9.26 -2.12 -13.46
C PRO A 366 -8.09 -2.39 -14.40
N THR A 367 -7.60 -3.63 -14.44
CA THR A 367 -6.48 -4.02 -15.30
C THR A 367 -6.86 -5.05 -16.36
N SER A 368 -7.98 -5.77 -16.20
CA SER A 368 -8.43 -6.79 -17.17
C SER A 368 -8.72 -6.25 -18.56
N ASN A 369 -9.32 -5.06 -18.66
CA ASN A 369 -9.56 -4.38 -19.94
C ASN A 369 -8.26 -3.97 -20.66
N LEU A 370 -7.14 -3.84 -19.94
CA LEU A 370 -5.87 -3.44 -20.52
C LEU A 370 -5.12 -4.62 -21.16
N TYR A 371 -5.41 -5.86 -20.71
CA TYR A 371 -4.64 -7.05 -21.08
C TYR A 371 -4.43 -7.18 -22.59
N PHE A 372 -5.52 -7.23 -23.37
CA PHE A 372 -5.46 -7.51 -24.80
C PHE A 372 -4.63 -6.48 -25.55
N LEU A 373 -4.94 -5.19 -25.37
CA LEU A 373 -4.26 -4.12 -26.08
C LEU A 373 -2.78 -4.04 -25.70
N GLN A 374 -2.44 -4.22 -24.42
CA GLN A 374 -1.05 -4.18 -23.99
C GLN A 374 -0.24 -5.37 -24.49
N VAL A 375 -0.80 -6.59 -24.47
CA VAL A 375 -0.15 -7.78 -25.02
C VAL A 375 -0.01 -7.66 -26.54
N TRP A 376 -1.02 -7.13 -27.23
CA TRP A 376 -0.95 -6.85 -28.66
C TRP A 376 0.14 -5.82 -28.99
N LYS A 377 0.27 -4.72 -28.21
CA LYS A 377 1.38 -3.77 -28.37
C LYS A 377 2.74 -4.45 -28.23
N ILE A 378 2.91 -5.35 -27.25
CA ILE A 378 4.14 -6.14 -27.11
C ILE A 378 4.37 -7.02 -28.34
N GLN A 379 3.33 -7.71 -28.83
CA GLN A 379 3.41 -8.51 -30.04
C GLN A 379 3.82 -7.66 -31.26
N CYS A 380 3.24 -6.47 -31.44
CA CYS A 380 3.63 -5.55 -32.49
C CYS A 380 5.08 -5.08 -32.37
N LEU A 381 5.58 -4.83 -31.16
CA LEU A 381 6.98 -4.48 -30.92
C LEU A 381 7.92 -5.63 -31.28
N LEU A 382 7.55 -6.86 -30.89
CA LEU A 382 8.31 -8.06 -31.26
C LEU A 382 8.29 -8.29 -32.77
N MET A 383 7.13 -8.19 -33.42
CA MET A 383 6.98 -8.36 -34.86
C MET A 383 7.67 -7.25 -35.67
N GLY A 384 7.54 -5.99 -35.24
CA GLY A 384 8.22 -4.86 -35.87
C GLY A 384 9.74 -4.92 -35.75
N SER A 385 10.28 -5.68 -34.78
CA SER A 385 11.70 -6.00 -34.69
C SER A 385 12.14 -7.16 -35.61
N VAL A 386 11.19 -7.94 -36.15
CA VAL A 386 11.43 -9.13 -36.99
C VAL A 386 11.11 -8.89 -38.47
N THR A 387 10.23 -7.95 -38.80
CA THR A 387 9.84 -7.64 -40.19
C THR A 387 9.72 -6.13 -40.41
N GLY A 388 10.57 -5.60 -41.29
CA GLY A 388 10.32 -4.32 -41.95
C GLY A 388 9.11 -4.44 -42.89
N GLU A 389 8.21 -3.46 -42.78
CA GLU A 389 7.07 -3.08 -43.63
C GLU A 389 6.39 -4.14 -44.53
N ASP A 390 5.14 -4.49 -44.21
CA ASP A 390 4.19 -4.90 -45.23
C ASP A 390 2.85 -4.15 -45.09
N LYS A 391 2.55 -3.30 -46.09
CA LYS A 391 1.31 -2.51 -46.19
C LYS A 391 0.07 -3.41 -46.36
N VAL A 392 0.22 -4.63 -46.86
CA VAL A 392 -0.89 -5.52 -47.23
C VAL A 392 -1.61 -6.07 -45.99
N VAL A 393 -0.89 -6.31 -44.90
CA VAL A 393 -1.47 -6.81 -43.63
C VAL A 393 -2.33 -5.73 -42.95
N ARG A 394 -1.89 -4.47 -43.02
CA ARG A 394 -2.60 -3.32 -42.44
C ARG A 394 -3.95 -3.05 -43.13
N ASP A 395 -4.04 -3.22 -44.45
CA ASP A 395 -5.29 -3.08 -45.22
C ASP A 395 -6.24 -4.29 -45.07
N MET A 396 -5.70 -5.46 -44.74
CA MET A 396 -6.48 -6.69 -44.49
C MET A 396 -7.19 -6.63 -43.12
N GLU A 397 -6.50 -6.15 -42.07
CA GLU A 397 -7.07 -5.95 -40.73
C GLU A 397 -8.24 -4.93 -40.74
N LEU A 398 -8.12 -3.85 -41.53
CA LEU A 398 -9.15 -2.81 -41.68
C LEU A 398 -10.44 -3.28 -42.39
N LYS A 399 -10.35 -4.31 -43.25
CA LYS A 399 -11.51 -4.90 -43.96
C LYS A 399 -12.17 -6.04 -43.19
N MET A 400 -11.41 -6.79 -42.38
CA MET A 400 -11.96 -7.88 -41.57
C MET A 400 -12.78 -7.39 -40.38
N HIS A 401 -12.59 -6.14 -39.93
CA HIS A 401 -13.36 -5.57 -38.82
C HIS A 401 -14.77 -5.06 -39.20
N LYS A 402 -15.13 -5.04 -40.50
CA LYS A 402 -16.38 -4.43 -41.00
C LYS A 402 -17.51 -5.41 -41.35
N LEU A 403 -17.43 -6.70 -40.99
CA LEU A 403 -18.45 -7.68 -41.41
C LEU A 403 -18.94 -8.61 -40.28
N GLN A 404 -19.63 -8.07 -39.28
CA GLN A 404 -20.50 -8.76 -38.31
C GLN A 404 -21.43 -7.66 -37.73
N VAL A 405 -22.77 -7.66 -37.71
CA VAL A 405 -23.88 -8.58 -38.03
C VAL A 405 -25.13 -7.75 -38.41
N ALA A 406 -26.06 -8.34 -39.17
CA ALA A 406 -27.36 -7.78 -39.54
C ALA A 406 -28.48 -7.99 -38.47
N ASN A 407 -29.43 -7.05 -38.45
CA ASN A 407 -30.67 -6.98 -37.68
C ASN A 407 -31.42 -8.30 -37.41
N LYS A 408 -31.80 -8.54 -36.14
CA LYS A 408 -33.06 -9.20 -35.75
C LYS A 408 -33.64 -8.55 -34.48
N SER A 409 -34.96 -8.37 -34.47
CA SER A 409 -35.77 -7.95 -33.33
C SER A 409 -35.79 -9.04 -32.25
N GLY A 410 -35.63 -8.64 -31.00
CA GLY A 410 -35.35 -9.53 -29.85
C GLY A 410 -33.94 -9.39 -29.25
N ARG A 411 -33.26 -8.27 -29.52
CA ARG A 411 -31.87 -8.01 -29.12
C ARG A 411 -31.69 -8.00 -27.61
N THR A 412 -30.70 -8.75 -27.14
CA THR A 412 -30.22 -8.68 -25.76
C THR A 412 -29.47 -7.36 -25.53
N GLN A 413 -29.22 -6.98 -24.28
CA GLN A 413 -28.35 -5.82 -23.98
C GLN A 413 -26.98 -5.97 -24.66
N LEU A 414 -26.45 -7.20 -24.75
CA LEU A 414 -25.17 -7.51 -25.39
C LEU A 414 -25.19 -7.18 -26.88
N ASP A 415 -26.25 -7.58 -27.60
CA ASP A 415 -26.37 -7.28 -29.03
C ASP A 415 -26.43 -5.77 -29.27
N ILE A 416 -27.12 -5.03 -28.40
CA ILE A 416 -27.19 -3.55 -28.48
C ILE A 416 -25.80 -2.93 -28.25
N TYR A 417 -25.04 -3.44 -27.27
CA TYR A 417 -23.68 -2.97 -26.98
C TYR A 417 -22.70 -3.27 -28.12
N LEU A 418 -22.77 -4.48 -28.69
CA LEU A 418 -21.88 -4.89 -29.80
C LEU A 418 -22.18 -4.15 -31.11
N ASP A 419 -23.42 -3.71 -31.30
CA ASP A 419 -23.83 -2.88 -32.44
C ASP A 419 -23.44 -1.40 -32.28
N GLU A 420 -22.89 -0.98 -31.13
CA GLU A 420 -22.45 0.40 -30.94
C GLU A 420 -21.23 0.74 -31.78
N PRO A 421 -21.13 1.99 -32.27
CA PRO A 421 -19.91 2.46 -32.90
C PRO A 421 -18.72 2.28 -31.95
N THR A 422 -17.64 1.68 -32.47
CA THR A 422 -16.39 1.55 -31.72
C THR A 422 -15.88 2.93 -31.31
N LEU A 423 -15.56 3.10 -30.03
CA LEU A 423 -14.91 4.30 -29.53
C LEU A 423 -13.51 4.41 -30.13
N ASP A 424 -13.10 5.63 -30.46
CA ASP A 424 -11.75 5.91 -30.95
C ASP A 424 -10.70 5.60 -29.86
N LEU A 425 -9.58 5.01 -30.26
CA LEU A 425 -8.53 4.55 -29.34
C LEU A 425 -7.95 5.71 -28.52
N ASP A 426 -7.79 6.88 -29.13
CA ASP A 426 -7.28 8.09 -28.48
C ASP A 426 -8.24 8.58 -27.37
N PHE A 427 -9.54 8.37 -27.53
CA PHE A 427 -10.54 8.72 -26.52
C PHE A 427 -10.53 7.73 -25.35
N THR A 428 -10.18 6.46 -25.59
CA THR A 428 -10.15 5.41 -24.56
C THR A 428 -8.94 5.48 -23.63
N GLU A 429 -7.84 6.15 -24.03
CA GLU A 429 -6.61 6.21 -23.23
C GLU A 429 -6.76 7.01 -21.92
N HIS A 430 -7.69 7.96 -21.88
CA HIS A 430 -7.99 8.79 -20.71
C HIS A 430 -9.35 8.49 -20.07
N MET A 431 -10.01 7.44 -20.54
CA MET A 431 -11.37 7.10 -20.13
C MET A 431 -11.37 6.30 -18.82
N ASP A 432 -12.13 6.78 -17.82
CA ASP A 432 -12.46 5.95 -16.65
C ASP A 432 -13.57 4.95 -17.04
N ILE A 433 -13.15 3.72 -17.30
CA ILE A 433 -14.04 2.63 -17.73
C ILE A 433 -15.11 2.30 -16.67
N LEU A 434 -14.81 2.43 -15.38
CA LEU A 434 -15.78 2.18 -14.31
C LEU A 434 -16.84 3.29 -14.31
N GLN A 435 -16.41 4.54 -14.46
CA GLN A 435 -17.33 5.66 -14.53
C GLN A 435 -18.21 5.60 -15.78
N TRP A 436 -17.69 5.10 -16.91
CA TRP A 436 -18.51 4.88 -18.10
C TRP A 436 -19.60 3.82 -17.89
N TRP A 437 -19.25 2.66 -17.32
CA TRP A 437 -20.24 1.62 -17.02
C TRP A 437 -21.27 2.07 -15.97
N LYS A 438 -20.85 2.89 -15.00
CA LYS A 438 -21.76 3.54 -14.05
C LYS A 438 -22.77 4.43 -14.76
N ASN A 439 -22.30 5.30 -15.65
CA ASN A 439 -23.15 6.23 -16.39
C ASN A 439 -24.11 5.50 -17.36
N ASN A 440 -23.70 4.34 -17.87
CA ASN A 440 -24.52 3.51 -18.77
C ASN A 440 -25.31 2.40 -18.05
N SER A 441 -25.26 2.33 -16.72
CA SER A 441 -25.92 1.26 -15.95
C SER A 441 -27.45 1.24 -16.10
N GLN A 442 -28.08 2.38 -16.34
CA GLN A 442 -29.52 2.43 -16.64
C GLN A 442 -29.84 1.84 -18.02
N ARG A 443 -28.94 2.00 -18.99
CA ARG A 443 -29.11 1.52 -20.36
C ARG A 443 -28.75 0.04 -20.50
N PHE A 444 -27.76 -0.40 -19.72
CA PHE A 444 -27.23 -1.75 -19.72
C PHE A 444 -27.22 -2.34 -18.29
N PRO A 445 -28.38 -2.57 -17.65
CA PRO A 445 -28.44 -2.96 -16.24
C PRO A 445 -27.75 -4.28 -15.94
N ASP A 446 -27.90 -5.31 -16.79
CA ASP A 446 -27.29 -6.62 -16.56
C ASP A 446 -25.82 -6.64 -17.02
N LEU A 447 -25.52 -6.04 -18.18
CA LEU A 447 -24.13 -5.96 -18.65
C LEU A 447 -23.26 -5.10 -17.74
N SER A 448 -23.79 -4.03 -17.13
CA SER A 448 -23.01 -3.20 -16.22
C SER A 448 -22.61 -3.97 -14.97
N LEU A 449 -23.48 -4.86 -14.46
CA LEU A 449 -23.15 -5.77 -13.37
C LEU A 449 -22.11 -6.81 -13.81
N MET A 450 -22.27 -7.39 -15.00
CA MET A 450 -21.30 -8.32 -15.57
C MET A 450 -19.92 -7.66 -15.78
N ALA A 451 -19.89 -6.49 -16.39
CA ALA A 451 -18.68 -5.69 -16.61
C ALA A 451 -17.98 -5.40 -15.28
N ARG A 452 -18.74 -5.13 -14.22
CA ARG A 452 -18.19 -4.90 -12.89
C ARG A 452 -17.51 -6.13 -12.29
N ASP A 453 -18.01 -7.34 -12.56
CA ASP A 453 -17.34 -8.59 -12.20
C ASP A 453 -16.05 -8.79 -13.01
N PHE A 454 -16.09 -8.59 -14.33
CA PHE A 454 -14.92 -8.74 -15.20
C PHE A 454 -13.82 -7.69 -14.96
N LEU A 455 -14.19 -6.43 -14.71
CA LEU A 455 -13.28 -5.33 -14.41
C LEU A 455 -12.65 -5.45 -13.02
N SER A 456 -13.22 -6.28 -12.14
CA SER A 456 -12.63 -6.62 -10.84
C SER A 456 -11.47 -7.62 -10.96
N ILE A 457 -11.29 -8.29 -12.11
CA ILE A 457 -10.21 -9.26 -12.31
C ILE A 457 -8.86 -8.53 -12.37
N PRO A 458 -7.94 -8.79 -11.43
CA PRO A 458 -6.56 -8.36 -11.58
C PRO A 458 -5.82 -9.30 -12.54
N ILE A 459 -5.13 -8.76 -13.54
CA ILE A 459 -4.33 -9.58 -14.48
C ILE A 459 -2.92 -9.87 -13.98
N THR A 460 -2.56 -9.38 -12.79
CA THR A 460 -1.26 -9.60 -12.14
C THR A 460 -1.44 -9.96 -10.66
N THR A 461 -0.45 -10.63 -10.07
CA THR A 461 -0.38 -10.92 -8.62
C THR A 461 0.29 -9.78 -7.83
N VAL A 462 0.38 -8.56 -8.38
CA VAL A 462 1.13 -7.43 -7.80
C VAL A 462 0.55 -6.96 -6.47
N ALA A 463 -0.73 -7.19 -6.22
CA ALA A 463 -1.30 -6.96 -4.90
C ALA A 463 -0.60 -7.82 -3.83
N SER A 464 -0.27 -9.07 -4.14
CA SER A 464 0.55 -9.92 -3.28
C SER A 464 1.99 -9.41 -3.18
N GLU A 465 2.62 -8.91 -4.25
CA GLU A 465 3.95 -8.29 -4.16
C GLU A 465 3.97 -7.06 -3.24
N SER A 466 2.93 -6.25 -3.30
CA SER A 466 2.74 -5.10 -2.41
C SER A 466 2.55 -5.54 -0.96
N THR A 467 1.77 -6.60 -0.73
CA THR A 467 1.67 -7.27 0.58
C THR A 467 3.04 -7.73 1.08
N PHE A 468 3.87 -8.33 0.22
CA PHE A 468 5.21 -8.82 0.58
C PHE A 468 6.18 -7.68 0.87
N ASN A 469 6.06 -6.55 0.19
CA ASN A 469 6.85 -5.36 0.51
C ASN A 469 6.53 -4.86 1.93
N ILE A 470 5.24 -4.71 2.26
CA ILE A 470 4.79 -4.37 3.62
C ILE A 470 5.28 -5.43 4.63
N GLY A 471 5.13 -6.71 4.27
CA GLY A 471 5.61 -7.84 5.04
C GLY A 471 7.11 -7.77 5.32
N SER A 472 7.93 -7.40 4.34
CA SER A 472 9.38 -7.26 4.49
C SER A 472 9.80 -6.10 5.40
N CYS A 473 9.01 -5.03 5.47
CA CYS A 473 9.22 -3.94 6.43
C CYS A 473 8.96 -4.40 7.87
N ILE A 474 7.97 -5.27 8.06
CA ILE A 474 7.56 -5.80 9.37
C ILE A 474 8.49 -6.95 9.80
N LEU A 475 8.65 -7.96 8.94
CA LEU A 475 9.51 -9.13 9.07
C LEU A 475 10.90 -8.84 8.48
N ASN A 476 11.68 -8.05 9.21
CA ASN A 476 13.08 -7.80 8.90
C ASN A 476 14.01 -8.48 9.92
N LYS A 477 15.31 -8.58 9.60
CA LYS A 477 16.34 -9.26 10.41
C LYS A 477 16.37 -8.88 11.91
N TYR A 478 15.87 -7.69 12.27
CA TYR A 478 15.84 -7.19 13.64
C TYR A 478 14.46 -7.34 14.33
N ARG A 479 13.45 -7.85 13.61
CA ARG A 479 12.04 -7.98 14.04
C ARG A 479 11.50 -9.40 13.87
N ASN A 480 12.37 -10.39 13.95
CA ASN A 480 12.09 -11.82 13.71
C ASN A 480 11.37 -12.57 14.85
N ARG A 481 10.86 -11.88 15.88
CA ARG A 481 10.23 -12.51 17.05
C ARG A 481 8.72 -12.27 17.14
N LEU A 482 8.10 -11.67 16.12
CA LEU A 482 6.66 -11.52 16.08
C LEU A 482 6.04 -12.86 15.67
N LEU A 483 5.02 -13.29 16.43
CA LEU A 483 4.19 -14.43 16.03
C LEU A 483 3.54 -14.12 14.67
N PRO A 484 3.50 -15.09 13.72
CA PRO A 484 2.93 -14.89 12.39
C PRO A 484 1.52 -14.29 12.39
N GLU A 485 0.69 -14.64 13.38
CA GLU A 485 -0.68 -14.15 13.50
C GLU A 485 -0.73 -12.65 13.80
N ASN A 486 0.26 -12.13 14.58
CA ASN A 486 0.36 -10.69 14.80
C ASN A 486 0.80 -9.96 13.53
N VAL A 487 1.66 -10.59 12.71
CA VAL A 487 2.10 -10.03 11.44
C VAL A 487 0.93 -9.95 10.46
N GLU A 488 0.14 -11.02 10.37
CA GLU A 488 -1.11 -11.06 9.61
C GLU A 488 -2.03 -9.91 10.02
N ALA A 489 -2.27 -9.75 11.32
CA ALA A 489 -3.16 -8.71 11.83
C ALA A 489 -2.71 -7.29 11.45
N ILE A 490 -1.41 -6.99 11.55
CA ILE A 490 -0.87 -5.67 11.18
C ILE A 490 -1.03 -5.42 9.67
N ILE A 491 -0.66 -6.39 8.84
CA ILE A 491 -0.70 -6.26 7.38
C ILE A 491 -2.14 -6.08 6.90
N CYS A 492 -3.06 -6.91 7.40
CA CYS A 492 -4.46 -6.83 7.04
C CYS A 492 -5.09 -5.51 7.50
N VAL A 493 -4.91 -5.10 8.77
CA VAL A 493 -5.46 -3.81 9.25
C VAL A 493 -4.88 -2.64 8.46
N SER A 494 -3.57 -2.67 8.15
CA SER A 494 -2.94 -1.65 7.32
C SER A 494 -3.59 -1.57 5.94
N SER A 495 -3.80 -2.71 5.27
CA SER A 495 -4.47 -2.76 3.96
C SER A 495 -5.90 -2.25 4.03
N TRP A 496 -6.66 -2.63 5.07
CA TRP A 496 -8.06 -2.23 5.21
C TRP A 496 -8.22 -0.73 5.42
N LYS A 497 -7.32 -0.10 6.17
CA LYS A 497 -7.37 1.32 6.53
C LYS A 497 -6.65 2.24 5.55
N TYR A 498 -5.50 1.82 5.02
CA TYR A 498 -4.57 2.68 4.27
C TYR A 498 -4.29 2.18 2.85
N GLY A 499 -4.78 1.01 2.46
CA GLY A 499 -4.52 0.40 1.15
C GLY A 499 -3.09 -0.18 1.05
N PHE A 500 -2.60 -0.34 -0.17
CA PHE A 500 -1.27 -0.90 -0.46
C PHE A 500 -0.12 0.11 -0.35
N ASN A 501 -0.40 1.35 0.07
CA ASN A 501 0.65 2.35 0.28
C ASN A 501 1.33 2.09 1.63
N PRO A 502 2.61 1.66 1.68
CA PRO A 502 3.37 1.78 2.90
C PRO A 502 3.38 3.28 3.23
N GLY A 503 2.95 3.65 4.43
CA GLY A 503 3.06 5.05 4.85
C GLY A 503 4.49 5.49 4.59
N ASN A 504 4.68 6.61 3.85
CA ASN A 504 6.00 7.18 3.56
C ASN A 504 6.92 6.94 4.75
N SER A 505 8.09 6.36 4.51
CA SER A 505 9.09 6.04 5.54
C SER A 505 9.08 7.18 6.55
N PHE A 506 8.66 6.86 7.77
CA PHE A 506 8.44 7.86 8.80
C PHE A 506 9.72 8.68 8.91
N ASN A 507 9.69 9.91 8.43
CA ASN A 507 10.82 10.81 8.54
C ASN A 507 10.56 11.65 9.79
N PRO A 508 11.07 11.25 10.97
CA PRO A 508 10.86 12.01 12.20
C PRO A 508 11.39 13.45 12.06
N ILE A 509 12.30 13.70 11.12
CA ILE A 509 12.79 15.04 10.77
C ILE A 509 11.66 15.92 10.20
N LEU A 510 10.66 15.36 9.51
CA LEU A 510 9.56 16.15 8.96
C LEU A 510 8.63 16.68 10.07
N ILE A 511 8.35 15.87 11.09
CA ILE A 511 7.57 16.32 12.26
C ILE A 511 8.38 17.32 13.08
N LEU A 512 9.68 17.08 13.29
CA LEU A 512 10.57 18.06 13.93
C LEU A 512 10.62 19.35 13.11
N LYS A 513 10.71 19.30 11.78
CA LYS A 513 10.68 20.49 10.92
C LYS A 513 9.33 21.20 10.96
N CYS A 514 8.21 20.49 10.95
CA CYS A 514 6.89 21.11 11.13
C CYS A 514 6.73 21.71 12.53
N TYR A 515 7.29 21.09 13.57
CA TYR A 515 7.27 21.61 14.94
C TYR A 515 8.21 22.81 15.13
N TYR A 516 9.37 22.81 14.45
CA TYR A 516 10.28 23.96 14.40
C TYR A 516 9.70 25.11 13.58
N LEU A 517 9.02 24.83 12.47
CA LEU A 517 8.31 25.83 11.66
C LEU A 517 7.06 26.39 12.35
N TYR A 518 6.43 25.63 13.26
CA TYR A 518 5.27 26.11 14.03
C TYR A 518 5.67 26.95 15.26
N ASN A 519 6.90 26.77 15.77
CA ASN A 519 7.41 27.52 16.92
C ASN A 519 8.30 28.71 16.53
N PHE A 520 8.69 28.85 15.26
CA PHE A 520 9.32 30.05 14.72
C PHE A 520 8.32 30.82 13.84
N ASP A 521 7.86 31.93 14.42
CA ASP A 521 7.19 33.08 13.81
C ASP A 521 5.68 33.03 13.51
N ILE A 522 4.96 33.69 14.42
CA ILE A 522 3.71 34.43 14.24
C ILE A 522 3.80 35.53 13.15
N HIS A 523 4.90 35.67 12.40
CA HIS A 523 5.05 36.76 11.43
C HIS A 523 5.76 36.44 10.09
N PHE A 524 5.77 35.18 9.59
CA PHE A 524 6.29 34.91 8.24
C PHE A 524 5.20 34.50 7.21
N ASN A 525 4.94 35.46 6.32
CA ASN A 525 3.94 35.58 5.25
C ASN A 525 3.45 34.32 4.49
N ILE A 526 2.14 34.35 4.20
CA ILE A 526 1.34 33.50 3.29
C ILE A 526 1.97 33.29 1.90
N LEU A 527 2.87 34.17 1.46
CA LEU A 527 3.60 34.04 0.19
C LEU A 527 4.51 32.80 0.12
N THR A 528 5.07 32.31 1.23
CA THR A 528 5.92 31.11 1.22
C THR A 528 5.10 29.82 1.08
N LEU A 529 3.85 29.83 1.58
CA LEU A 529 2.91 28.72 1.43
C LEU A 529 2.39 28.60 0.00
N ILE A 530 2.21 29.75 -0.68
CA ILE A 530 1.87 29.79 -2.11
C ILE A 530 3.07 29.32 -2.96
N PHE A 531 4.30 29.70 -2.61
CA PHE A 531 5.51 29.25 -3.33
C PHE A 531 5.77 27.73 -3.21
N PHE A 532 5.36 27.11 -2.10
CA PHE A 532 5.47 25.66 -1.89
C PHE A 532 4.34 24.86 -2.55
N MET A 533 3.11 25.40 -2.63
CA MET A 533 2.01 24.73 -3.35
C MET A 533 2.22 24.68 -4.87
N PHE A 534 2.96 25.62 -5.45
CA PHE A 534 3.28 25.63 -6.88
C PHE A 534 4.47 24.76 -7.30
N ASN A 535 5.27 24.23 -6.36
CA ASN A 535 6.42 23.34 -6.66
C ASN A 535 6.12 21.85 -6.39
N LEU A 536 4.85 21.47 -6.27
CA LEU A 536 4.39 20.11 -5.99
C LEU A 536 3.31 19.61 -6.96
N PHE A 537 3.31 20.17 -8.18
CA PHE A 537 2.71 19.55 -9.37
C PHE A 537 3.79 19.08 -10.33
#